data_AF-G2FTA3-F1
#
_entry.id   AF-G2FTA3-F1
#
_cell.length_a   1.000
_cell.length_b   1.000
_cell.length_c   1.000
_cell.angle_alpha   90.00
_cell.angle_beta   90.00
_cell.angle_gamma   90.00
#
_symmetry.space_group_name_H-M   'P 1'
#
loop_
_entity.id
_entity.type
_entity.pdbx_description
1 polymer ?
#
loop_
_entity_poly.entity_id
_entity_poly.type
_entity_poly.pdbx_seq_one_letter_code
_entity_poly.pdbx_strand_id
1 'polypeptide(L)'
;MQYSSCLIYFLTGTGNSYRAATWMAATHTNKGINSKLYQITKPHEDADYEENGKDIVGFVYPTHGFTAPWPVIRHTLHLPRGRGKHAFVVATRAGTKIAALPFPGFEGTAGYLVALLLILKGYTIRGVMGLDMPSNWMSLHWGLNPANSRFIIGRAKIKADSFAERILEGKRVFRGILSLFLGLLLSPISLAYLVIGRFFFAKLFFASESCTGCGLCAKSCPFEAIRMIGSRKPRPYWTFSCESCMRCMGYCPNKAVETSHSLAVLLYFLTTLPVSYYVLNGLSKFLPVGQDHFLLKTLIDYSYIILIIFAANLMLFWLIKIPLLNKLCTYTTLTHLYRRYHEPDTSLMDIRPESKK
;
A
#
# COMPACT_ATOMS: atom_id res chain seq x y z
N MET A 1 -23.66 -19.09 -14.44
CA MET A 1 -24.06 -18.60 -13.10
C MET A 1 -24.56 -17.19 -13.29
N GLN A 2 -25.66 -16.79 -12.65
CA GLN A 2 -26.16 -15.42 -12.78
C GLN A 2 -26.03 -14.74 -11.41
N TYR A 3 -25.15 -13.74 -11.33
CA TYR A 3 -25.01 -12.89 -10.15
C TYR A 3 -26.04 -11.75 -10.24
N SER A 4 -26.60 -11.33 -9.12
CA SER A 4 -27.49 -10.16 -9.04
C SER A 4 -26.72 -8.88 -8.74
N SER A 5 -25.72 -8.99 -7.86
CA SER A 5 -24.89 -7.87 -7.43
C SER A 5 -23.41 -8.21 -7.35
N CYS A 6 -22.56 -7.18 -7.41
CA CYS A 6 -21.12 -7.28 -7.21
C CYS A 6 -20.64 -6.16 -6.28
N LEU A 7 -20.06 -6.54 -5.14
CA LEU A 7 -19.45 -5.59 -4.20
C LEU A 7 -17.93 -5.64 -4.40
N ILE A 8 -17.31 -4.56 -4.84
CA ILE A 8 -15.86 -4.49 -5.04
C ILE A 8 -15.23 -3.62 -3.95
N TYR A 9 -14.53 -4.26 -3.02
CA TYR A 9 -13.66 -3.56 -2.07
C TYR A 9 -12.35 -3.20 -2.75
N PHE A 10 -11.96 -1.93 -2.67
CA PHE A 10 -10.71 -1.48 -3.26
C PHE A 10 -9.86 -0.66 -2.29
N LEU A 11 -8.55 -0.78 -2.40
CA LEU A 11 -7.60 0.14 -1.77
C LEU A 11 -6.81 0.81 -2.88
N THR A 12 -6.61 2.13 -2.80
CA THR A 12 -5.86 2.86 -3.82
C THR A 12 -5.03 3.99 -3.22
N GLY A 13 -3.80 4.12 -3.69
CA GLY A 13 -2.92 5.24 -3.39
C GLY A 13 -3.01 6.30 -4.47
N THR A 14 -2.49 5.98 -5.64
CA THR A 14 -2.34 6.87 -6.79
C THR A 14 -3.36 6.61 -7.91
N GLY A 15 -4.50 5.96 -7.61
CA GLY A 15 -5.58 5.75 -8.58
C GLY A 15 -5.56 4.42 -9.35
N ASN A 16 -4.41 3.74 -9.49
CA ASN A 16 -4.29 2.51 -10.28
C ASN A 16 -5.34 1.43 -9.96
N SER A 17 -5.49 1.07 -8.68
CA SER A 17 -6.42 0.01 -8.27
C SER A 17 -7.88 0.47 -8.32
N TYR A 18 -8.15 1.76 -8.10
CA TYR A 18 -9.48 2.34 -8.31
C TYR A 18 -9.90 2.28 -9.77
N ARG A 19 -8.99 2.63 -10.68
CA ARG A 19 -9.21 2.52 -12.12
C ARG A 19 -9.50 1.08 -12.54
N ALA A 20 -8.74 0.11 -12.02
CA ALA A 20 -9.01 -1.30 -12.27
C ALA A 20 -10.38 -1.75 -11.72
N ALA A 21 -10.75 -1.29 -10.51
CA ALA A 21 -12.04 -1.60 -9.91
C ALA A 21 -13.21 -1.01 -10.72
N THR A 22 -13.09 0.23 -11.19
CA THR A 22 -14.13 0.90 -12.01
C THR A 22 -14.31 0.23 -13.37
N TRP A 23 -13.24 -0.24 -14.02
CA TRP A 23 -13.36 -1.04 -15.24
C TRP A 23 -14.17 -2.31 -14.99
N MET A 24 -13.81 -3.08 -13.95
CA MET A 24 -14.51 -4.32 -13.63
C MET A 24 -15.98 -4.08 -13.24
N ALA A 25 -16.26 -3.04 -12.45
CA ALA A 25 -17.63 -2.63 -12.14
C ALA A 25 -18.41 -2.25 -13.40
N ALA A 26 -17.82 -1.50 -14.33
CA ALA A 26 -18.46 -1.14 -15.59
C ALA A 26 -18.77 -2.37 -16.46
N THR A 27 -17.83 -3.34 -16.55
CA THR A 27 -18.05 -4.63 -17.22
C THR A 27 -19.24 -5.37 -16.61
N HIS A 28 -19.36 -5.39 -15.28
CA HIS A 28 -20.47 -6.02 -14.59
C HIS A 28 -21.81 -5.30 -14.84
N THR A 29 -21.85 -3.98 -14.74
CA THR A 29 -23.05 -3.17 -15.01
C THR A 29 -23.53 -3.36 -16.45
N ASN A 30 -22.62 -3.44 -17.42
CA ASN A 30 -22.97 -3.73 -18.83
C ASN A 30 -23.58 -5.12 -19.05
N LYS A 31 -23.40 -6.05 -18.09
CA LYS A 31 -24.02 -7.38 -18.07
C LYS A 31 -25.28 -7.43 -17.19
N GLY A 32 -25.78 -6.28 -16.74
CA GLY A 32 -26.98 -6.17 -15.91
C GLY A 32 -26.77 -6.48 -14.43
N ILE A 33 -25.53 -6.45 -13.93
CA ILE A 33 -25.21 -6.75 -12.54
C ILE A 33 -24.97 -5.45 -11.77
N ASN A 34 -25.74 -5.24 -10.70
CA ASN A 34 -25.58 -4.05 -9.87
C ASN A 34 -24.23 -4.06 -9.15
N SER A 35 -23.33 -3.13 -9.51
CA SER A 35 -21.96 -3.11 -8.97
C SER A 35 -21.71 -1.89 -8.10
N LYS A 36 -21.24 -2.11 -6.87
CA LYS A 36 -20.88 -1.08 -5.90
C LYS A 36 -19.39 -1.14 -5.58
N LEU A 37 -18.75 0.02 -5.44
CA LEU A 37 -17.35 0.15 -5.06
C LEU A 37 -17.24 0.65 -3.62
N TYR A 38 -16.42 -0.01 -2.81
CA TYR A 38 -16.18 0.37 -1.41
C TYR A 38 -14.69 0.58 -1.17
N GLN A 39 -14.29 1.79 -0.77
CA GLN A 39 -12.89 2.08 -0.48
C GLN A 39 -12.51 1.56 0.90
N ILE A 40 -11.52 0.67 0.97
CA ILE A 40 -10.93 0.15 2.20
C ILE A 40 -10.13 1.27 2.89
N THR A 41 -10.82 2.06 3.70
CA THR A 41 -10.23 3.07 4.60
C THR A 41 -10.36 2.66 6.05
N LYS A 42 -11.47 1.98 6.38
CA LYS A 42 -11.77 1.32 7.66
C LYS A 42 -12.39 -0.05 7.39
N PRO A 43 -12.41 -0.97 8.38
CA PRO A 43 -13.26 -2.15 8.30
C PRO A 43 -14.71 -1.68 8.08
N HIS A 44 -15.37 -2.18 7.02
CA HIS A 44 -16.82 -2.05 6.91
C HIS A 44 -17.41 -3.24 7.67
N GLU A 45 -18.04 -2.96 8.80
CA GLU A 45 -18.72 -3.98 9.62
C GLU A 45 -20.09 -4.30 9.01
N ASP A 46 -20.75 -3.29 8.44
CA ASP A 46 -22.04 -3.40 7.76
C ASP A 46 -21.82 -3.30 6.25
N ALA A 47 -21.49 -4.42 5.62
CA ALA A 47 -21.71 -4.53 4.19
C ALA A 47 -23.17 -4.90 4.00
N ASP A 48 -23.95 -3.99 3.40
CA ASP A 48 -25.31 -4.22 2.92
C ASP A 48 -25.29 -5.34 1.88
N TYR A 49 -25.23 -6.57 2.35
CA TYR A 49 -25.38 -7.75 1.54
C TYR A 49 -26.87 -7.93 1.28
N GLU A 50 -27.25 -8.11 0.02
CA GLU A 50 -28.59 -8.60 -0.27
C GLU A 50 -28.65 -10.05 0.23
N GLU A 51 -29.58 -10.33 1.16
CA GLU A 51 -29.75 -11.66 1.75
C GLU A 51 -30.12 -12.72 0.71
N ASN A 52 -30.59 -12.31 -0.48
CA ASN A 52 -31.14 -13.17 -1.53
C ASN A 52 -30.10 -13.93 -2.40
N GLY A 53 -28.83 -13.98 -2.00
CA GLY A 53 -27.99 -15.15 -2.32
C GLY A 53 -27.38 -15.25 -3.74
N LYS A 54 -27.12 -14.16 -4.45
CA LYS A 54 -26.40 -14.16 -5.75
C LYS A 54 -25.32 -13.08 -5.87
N ASP A 55 -24.67 -12.74 -4.76
CA ASP A 55 -23.61 -11.72 -4.75
C ASP A 55 -22.23 -12.30 -5.04
N ILE A 56 -21.41 -11.53 -5.75
CA ILE A 56 -19.96 -11.77 -5.83
C ILE A 56 -19.19 -10.63 -5.16
N VAL A 57 -18.14 -10.98 -4.41
CA VAL A 57 -17.28 -10.02 -3.73
C VAL A 57 -15.94 -9.90 -4.45
N GLY A 58 -15.61 -8.71 -4.91
CA GLY A 58 -14.33 -8.38 -5.52
C GLY A 58 -13.38 -7.71 -4.54
N PHE A 59 -12.10 -8.00 -4.65
CA PHE A 59 -11.04 -7.23 -4.02
C PHE A 59 -10.06 -6.70 -5.07
N VAL A 60 -9.80 -5.39 -5.07
CA VAL A 60 -8.88 -4.75 -6.01
C VAL A 60 -7.94 -3.77 -5.29
N TYR A 61 -6.65 -4.08 -5.17
CA TYR A 61 -5.74 -3.30 -4.32
C TYR A 61 -4.28 -3.35 -4.81
N PRO A 62 -3.39 -2.42 -4.37
CA PRO A 62 -1.98 -2.46 -4.71
C PRO A 62 -1.24 -3.55 -3.95
N THR A 63 -0.19 -4.10 -4.57
CA THR A 63 0.81 -4.92 -3.87
C THR A 63 1.74 -4.02 -3.07
N HIS A 64 1.92 -4.28 -1.77
CA HIS A 64 2.92 -3.62 -0.93
C HIS A 64 3.89 -4.67 -0.38
N GLY A 65 5.21 -4.47 -0.56
CA GLY A 65 6.23 -5.41 -0.03
C GLY A 65 6.04 -6.86 -0.48
N PHE A 66 5.66 -7.07 -1.76
CA PHE A 66 5.37 -8.39 -2.34
C PHE A 66 4.21 -9.16 -1.67
N THR A 67 3.33 -8.44 -0.96
CA THR A 67 2.16 -9.01 -0.30
C THR A 67 0.99 -8.02 -0.28
N ALA A 68 -0.12 -8.42 0.34
CA ALA A 68 -1.31 -7.59 0.47
C ALA A 68 -1.06 -6.49 1.54
N PRO A 69 -1.53 -5.25 1.31
CA PRO A 69 -1.40 -4.20 2.31
C PRO A 69 -2.12 -4.57 3.61
N TRP A 70 -1.58 -4.15 4.75
CA TRP A 70 -2.17 -4.43 6.06
C TRP A 70 -3.66 -4.04 6.18
N PRO A 71 -4.14 -2.88 5.66
CA PRO A 71 -5.55 -2.55 5.71
C PRO A 71 -6.45 -3.54 4.98
N VAL A 72 -5.96 -4.14 3.87
CA VAL A 72 -6.70 -5.15 3.11
C VAL A 72 -6.75 -6.46 3.88
N ILE A 73 -5.62 -6.90 4.45
CA ILE A 73 -5.56 -8.08 5.32
C ILE A 73 -6.53 -7.91 6.49
N ARG A 74 -6.42 -6.78 7.21
CA ARG A 74 -7.29 -6.46 8.34
C ARG A 74 -8.76 -6.45 7.93
N HIS A 75 -9.12 -5.75 6.87
CA HIS A 75 -10.49 -5.71 6.37
C HIS A 75 -11.03 -7.12 6.05
N THR A 76 -10.23 -7.93 5.34
CA THR A 76 -10.60 -9.32 5.01
C THR A 76 -10.86 -10.15 6.27
N LEU A 77 -10.04 -10.00 7.31
CA LEU A 77 -10.23 -10.69 8.59
C LEU A 77 -11.52 -10.26 9.30
N HIS A 78 -11.95 -9.00 9.16
CA HIS A 78 -13.15 -8.45 9.81
C HIS A 78 -14.45 -8.70 9.02
N LEU A 79 -14.38 -9.18 7.78
CA LEU A 79 -15.59 -9.52 7.03
C LEU A 79 -16.44 -10.58 7.76
N PRO A 80 -17.75 -10.66 7.51
CA PRO A 80 -18.55 -11.77 8.01
C PRO A 80 -18.15 -13.10 7.35
N ARG A 81 -18.72 -14.21 7.84
CA ARG A 81 -18.56 -15.52 7.18
C ARG A 81 -19.19 -15.48 5.79
N GLY A 82 -18.47 -15.97 4.79
CA GLY A 82 -18.88 -15.94 3.39
C GLY A 82 -20.06 -16.85 3.07
N ARG A 83 -20.27 -17.93 3.83
CA ARG A 83 -21.37 -18.91 3.62
C ARG A 83 -21.46 -19.39 2.14
N GLY A 84 -20.31 -19.65 1.52
CA GLY A 84 -20.20 -20.10 0.13
C GLY A 84 -20.20 -18.98 -0.92
N LYS A 85 -20.42 -17.70 -0.54
CA LYS A 85 -20.40 -16.55 -1.46
C LYS A 85 -19.16 -16.53 -2.33
N HIS A 86 -19.33 -16.18 -3.59
CA HIS A 86 -18.22 -16.15 -4.54
C HIS A 86 -17.36 -14.92 -4.32
N ALA A 87 -16.06 -15.05 -4.53
CA ALA A 87 -15.15 -13.91 -4.49
C ALA A 87 -14.05 -13.98 -5.55
N PHE A 88 -13.50 -12.82 -5.91
CA PHE A 88 -12.31 -12.70 -6.74
C PHE A 88 -11.31 -11.70 -6.15
N VAL A 89 -10.04 -11.88 -6.49
CA VAL A 89 -8.95 -11.05 -5.95
C VAL A 89 -8.04 -10.56 -7.06
N VAL A 90 -7.81 -9.25 -7.11
CA VAL A 90 -6.96 -8.59 -8.11
C VAL A 90 -5.94 -7.71 -7.39
N ALA A 91 -4.68 -8.13 -7.46
CA ALA A 91 -3.57 -7.35 -6.92
C ALA A 91 -2.92 -6.56 -8.06
N THR A 92 -3.04 -5.23 -8.04
CA THR A 92 -2.27 -4.41 -8.99
C THR A 92 -0.79 -4.43 -8.61
N ARG A 93 0.08 -4.55 -9.61
CA ARG A 93 1.53 -4.67 -9.44
C ARG A 93 2.25 -3.71 -10.38
N ALA A 94 3.46 -3.32 -9.99
CA ALA A 94 4.29 -2.30 -10.62
C ALA A 94 4.80 -2.70 -12.01
N GLY A 95 3.93 -2.66 -13.02
CA GLY A 95 4.29 -2.84 -14.41
C GLY A 95 5.19 -1.70 -14.90
N THR A 96 6.16 -2.05 -15.73
CA THR A 96 7.05 -1.08 -16.37
C THR A 96 7.18 -1.36 -17.86
N LYS A 97 7.79 -0.42 -18.57
CA LYS A 97 8.12 -0.54 -19.98
C LYS A 97 9.55 -0.06 -20.18
N ILE A 98 10.40 -0.95 -20.66
CA ILE A 98 11.79 -0.65 -21.02
C ILE A 98 11.86 -0.78 -22.54
N ALA A 99 12.23 0.32 -23.22
CA ALA A 99 12.10 0.46 -24.66
C ALA A 99 10.68 0.11 -25.15
N ALA A 100 10.52 -0.86 -26.06
CA ALA A 100 9.22 -1.30 -26.56
C ALA A 100 8.60 -2.46 -25.75
N LEU A 101 9.33 -3.03 -24.79
CA LEU A 101 8.95 -4.27 -24.11
C LEU A 101 8.23 -3.99 -22.78
N PRO A 102 7.01 -4.52 -22.57
CA PRO A 102 6.36 -4.49 -21.27
C PRO A 102 7.01 -5.51 -20.33
N PHE A 103 7.34 -5.07 -19.12
CA PHE A 103 7.79 -5.96 -18.05
C PHE A 103 6.72 -6.02 -16.96
N PRO A 104 6.28 -7.23 -16.58
CA PRO A 104 5.29 -7.38 -15.54
C PRO A 104 5.86 -6.92 -14.19
N GLY A 105 4.97 -6.40 -13.34
CA GLY A 105 5.31 -6.20 -11.94
C GLY A 105 5.33 -7.54 -11.20
N PHE A 106 5.60 -7.47 -9.90
CA PHE A 106 5.64 -8.66 -9.04
C PHE A 106 4.74 -8.46 -7.83
N GLU A 107 3.66 -9.25 -7.75
CA GLU A 107 2.66 -9.23 -6.69
C GLU A 107 2.98 -10.14 -5.51
N GLY A 108 3.92 -11.08 -5.68
CA GLY A 108 4.26 -12.08 -4.67
C GLY A 108 3.03 -12.82 -4.14
N THR A 109 2.84 -12.78 -2.82
CA THR A 109 1.71 -13.43 -2.12
C THR A 109 0.43 -12.59 -2.14
N ALA A 110 0.45 -11.36 -2.67
CA ALA A 110 -0.63 -10.39 -2.46
C ALA A 110 -2.02 -10.88 -2.84
N GLY A 111 -2.15 -11.54 -4.00
CA GLY A 111 -3.44 -12.09 -4.44
C GLY A 111 -3.87 -13.33 -3.65
N TYR A 112 -2.97 -14.29 -3.50
CA TYR A 112 -3.31 -15.59 -2.89
C TYR A 112 -3.41 -15.56 -1.37
N LEU A 113 -2.75 -14.62 -0.69
CA LEU A 113 -2.91 -14.42 0.75
C LEU A 113 -4.35 -14.03 1.08
N VAL A 114 -4.90 -13.02 0.39
CA VAL A 114 -6.31 -12.61 0.60
C VAL A 114 -7.27 -13.70 0.14
N ALA A 115 -6.97 -14.40 -0.96
CA ALA A 115 -7.76 -15.56 -1.38
C ALA A 115 -7.82 -16.65 -0.30
N LEU A 116 -6.68 -16.96 0.35
CA LEU A 116 -6.62 -17.92 1.45
C LEU A 116 -7.46 -17.43 2.65
N LEU A 117 -7.32 -16.17 3.07
CA LEU A 117 -8.12 -15.62 4.17
C LEU A 117 -9.62 -15.68 3.88
N LEU A 118 -10.03 -15.39 2.64
CA LEU A 118 -11.43 -15.52 2.21
C LEU A 118 -11.91 -16.99 2.23
N ILE A 119 -11.08 -17.94 1.80
CA ILE A 119 -11.40 -19.39 1.90
C ILE A 119 -11.62 -19.78 3.36
N LEU A 120 -10.72 -19.38 4.26
CA LEU A 120 -10.84 -19.65 5.70
C LEU A 120 -12.12 -19.03 6.32
N LYS A 121 -12.65 -17.97 5.71
CA LYS A 121 -13.93 -17.35 6.09
C LYS A 121 -15.15 -17.96 5.41
N GLY A 122 -14.97 -18.99 4.57
CA GLY A 122 -16.04 -19.71 3.90
C GLY A 122 -16.51 -19.06 2.59
N TYR A 123 -15.67 -18.26 1.91
CA TYR A 123 -15.94 -17.78 0.55
C TYR A 123 -15.42 -18.78 -0.49
N THR A 124 -16.07 -18.83 -1.65
CA THR A 124 -15.64 -19.62 -2.80
C THR A 124 -14.88 -18.75 -3.80
N ILE A 125 -13.56 -18.93 -3.91
CA ILE A 125 -12.75 -18.12 -4.84
C ILE A 125 -13.00 -18.55 -6.28
N ARG A 126 -13.41 -17.59 -7.11
CA ARG A 126 -13.62 -17.75 -8.55
C ARG A 126 -12.43 -17.27 -9.37
N GLY A 127 -11.62 -16.35 -8.86
CA GLY A 127 -10.37 -16.04 -9.51
C GLY A 127 -9.40 -15.16 -8.74
N VAL A 128 -8.14 -15.24 -9.17
CA VAL A 128 -7.01 -14.46 -8.65
C VAL A 128 -6.17 -13.98 -9.82
N MET A 129 -5.81 -12.69 -9.84
CA MET A 129 -4.96 -12.13 -10.89
C MET A 129 -4.05 -11.00 -10.38
N GLY A 130 -2.77 -11.06 -10.74
CA GLY A 130 -1.89 -9.90 -10.76
C GLY A 130 -2.18 -9.02 -11.98
N LEU A 131 -2.46 -7.73 -11.77
CA LEU A 131 -2.75 -6.77 -12.83
C LEU A 131 -1.63 -5.73 -12.96
N ASP A 132 -0.94 -5.73 -14.09
CA ASP A 132 0.15 -4.78 -14.36
C ASP A 132 -0.41 -3.37 -14.51
N MET A 133 -0.16 -2.50 -13.54
CA MET A 133 -0.45 -1.06 -13.59
C MET A 133 0.85 -0.27 -13.52
N PRO A 134 0.91 0.99 -14.00
CA PRO A 134 2.15 1.75 -14.00
C PRO A 134 2.79 1.84 -12.63
N SER A 135 4.09 1.57 -12.54
CA SER A 135 4.81 1.66 -11.27
C SER A 135 4.74 3.06 -10.66
N ASN A 136 4.44 3.12 -9.37
CA ASN A 136 4.12 4.33 -8.64
C ASN A 136 4.87 4.46 -7.29
N TRP A 137 5.89 3.63 -7.03
CA TRP A 137 6.67 3.71 -5.79
C TRP A 137 7.70 4.84 -5.83
N MET A 138 7.17 6.07 -5.84
CA MET A 138 7.91 7.31 -6.06
C MET A 138 8.91 7.66 -4.95
N SER A 139 8.90 6.96 -3.82
CA SER A 139 9.93 7.10 -2.80
C SER A 139 11.23 6.38 -3.16
N LEU A 140 11.18 5.38 -4.06
CA LEU A 140 12.33 4.56 -4.43
C LEU A 140 12.78 4.79 -5.88
N HIS A 141 11.84 5.03 -6.81
CA HIS A 141 12.16 5.25 -8.22
C HIS A 141 11.21 6.27 -8.86
N TRP A 142 11.54 6.74 -10.06
CA TRP A 142 10.74 7.75 -10.77
C TRP A 142 9.40 7.20 -11.29
N GLY A 143 8.40 8.07 -11.39
CA GLY A 143 7.14 7.78 -12.07
C GLY A 143 7.30 7.66 -13.59
N LEU A 144 6.50 6.80 -14.21
CA LEU A 144 6.52 6.59 -15.66
C LEU A 144 6.01 7.82 -16.42
N ASN A 145 6.54 8.04 -17.62
CA ASN A 145 6.04 9.12 -18.49
C ASN A 145 4.60 8.80 -18.96
N PRO A 146 3.85 9.80 -19.45
CA PRO A 146 2.46 9.60 -19.87
C PRO A 146 2.26 8.55 -20.97
N ALA A 147 3.18 8.47 -21.94
CA ALA A 147 3.09 7.51 -23.04
C ALA A 147 3.23 6.05 -22.55
N ASN A 148 4.24 5.78 -21.70
CA ASN A 148 4.44 4.47 -21.09
C ASN A 148 3.31 4.11 -20.14
N SER A 149 2.82 5.08 -19.37
CA SER A 149 1.69 4.88 -18.45
C SER A 149 0.43 4.48 -19.22
N ARG A 150 0.06 5.24 -20.27
CA ARG A 150 -1.10 4.94 -21.13
C ARG A 150 -0.98 3.58 -21.81
N PHE A 151 0.21 3.21 -22.28
CA PHE A 151 0.44 1.89 -22.88
C PHE A 151 0.15 0.75 -21.89
N ILE A 152 0.66 0.85 -20.66
CA ILE A 152 0.43 -0.15 -19.61
C ILE A 152 -1.05 -0.18 -19.22
N ILE A 153 -1.66 0.99 -19.00
CA ILE A 153 -3.09 1.14 -18.65
C ILE A 153 -3.98 0.51 -19.72
N GLY A 154 -3.72 0.74 -21.01
CA GLY A 154 -4.50 0.15 -22.11
C GLY A 154 -4.46 -1.38 -22.10
N ARG A 155 -3.27 -1.98 -21.88
CA ARG A 155 -3.12 -3.44 -21.74
C ARG A 155 -3.80 -3.96 -20.47
N ALA A 156 -3.72 -3.20 -19.37
CA ALA A 156 -4.35 -3.55 -18.11
C ALA A 156 -5.87 -3.60 -18.24
N LYS A 157 -6.47 -2.62 -18.92
CA LYS A 157 -7.91 -2.57 -19.18
C LYS A 157 -8.41 -3.83 -19.88
N ILE A 158 -7.77 -4.22 -20.98
CA ILE A 158 -8.13 -5.44 -21.73
C ILE A 158 -8.08 -6.69 -20.83
N LYS A 159 -7.03 -6.80 -20.00
CA LYS A 159 -6.89 -7.92 -19.06
C LYS A 159 -7.95 -7.88 -17.94
N ALA A 160 -8.29 -6.70 -17.45
CA ALA A 160 -9.29 -6.50 -16.41
C ALA A 160 -10.69 -6.85 -16.90
N ASP A 161 -11.08 -6.34 -18.07
CA ASP A 161 -12.37 -6.61 -18.71
C ASP A 161 -12.51 -8.12 -18.98
N SER A 162 -11.52 -8.73 -19.62
CA SER A 162 -11.53 -10.18 -19.91
C SER A 162 -11.58 -11.04 -18.64
N PHE A 163 -10.93 -10.61 -17.56
CA PHE A 163 -11.01 -11.30 -16.27
C PHE A 163 -12.42 -11.20 -15.68
N ALA A 164 -12.99 -10.00 -15.62
CA ALA A 164 -14.34 -9.76 -15.11
C ALA A 164 -15.39 -10.56 -15.88
N GLU A 165 -15.36 -10.51 -17.22
CA GLU A 165 -16.30 -11.27 -18.07
C GLU A 165 -16.26 -12.78 -17.79
N ARG A 166 -15.06 -13.37 -17.72
CA ARG A 166 -14.91 -14.81 -17.45
C ARG A 166 -15.43 -15.20 -16.08
N ILE A 167 -15.25 -14.34 -15.07
CA ILE A 167 -15.78 -14.59 -13.72
C ILE A 167 -17.30 -14.58 -13.73
N LEU A 168 -17.92 -13.65 -14.46
CA LEU A 168 -19.38 -13.59 -14.62
C LEU A 168 -19.96 -14.79 -15.36
N GLU A 169 -19.25 -15.33 -16.35
CA GLU A 169 -19.62 -16.58 -17.03
C GLU A 169 -19.58 -17.81 -16.10
N GLY A 170 -19.09 -17.65 -14.86
CA GLY A 170 -18.92 -18.72 -13.88
C GLY A 170 -17.62 -19.51 -14.04
N LYS A 171 -16.72 -19.06 -14.93
CA LYS A 171 -15.41 -19.70 -15.12
C LYS A 171 -14.52 -19.42 -13.91
N ARG A 172 -13.59 -20.34 -13.67
CA ARG A 172 -12.51 -20.17 -12.69
C ARG A 172 -11.27 -19.62 -13.38
N VAL A 173 -10.69 -18.54 -12.84
CA VAL A 173 -9.52 -17.88 -13.44
C VAL A 173 -8.44 -17.63 -12.39
N PHE A 174 -7.44 -18.50 -12.35
CA PHE A 174 -6.31 -18.37 -11.43
C PHE A 174 -5.02 -18.08 -12.21
N ARG A 175 -4.42 -16.93 -11.94
CA ARG A 175 -3.15 -16.47 -12.54
C ARG A 175 -2.13 -16.15 -11.44
N GLY A 176 -0.87 -15.94 -11.81
CA GLY A 176 0.18 -15.53 -10.87
C GLY A 176 0.70 -16.65 -9.95
N ILE A 177 0.57 -17.93 -10.36
CA ILE A 177 1.06 -19.05 -9.54
C ILE A 177 2.59 -19.00 -9.34
N LEU A 178 3.34 -18.62 -10.38
CA LEU A 178 4.77 -18.38 -10.26
C LEU A 178 5.07 -17.22 -9.30
N SER A 179 4.26 -16.15 -9.35
CA SER A 179 4.39 -15.03 -8.41
C SER A 179 4.15 -15.48 -6.96
N LEU A 180 3.19 -16.39 -6.73
CA LEU A 180 2.95 -16.99 -5.42
C LEU A 180 4.18 -17.76 -4.93
N PHE A 181 4.72 -18.68 -5.75
CA PHE A 181 5.89 -19.47 -5.36
C PHE A 181 7.09 -18.60 -4.99
N LEU A 182 7.43 -17.63 -5.85
CA LEU A 182 8.50 -16.67 -5.57
C LEU A 182 8.16 -15.79 -4.35
N GLY A 183 6.90 -15.41 -4.18
CA GLY A 183 6.43 -14.65 -3.03
C GLY A 183 6.55 -15.41 -1.71
N LEU A 184 6.35 -16.72 -1.72
CA LEU A 184 6.54 -17.58 -0.54
C LEU A 184 8.03 -17.68 -0.16
N LEU A 185 8.93 -17.76 -1.14
CA LEU A 185 10.37 -17.70 -0.89
C LEU A 185 10.78 -16.34 -0.27
N LEU A 186 10.12 -15.26 -0.69
CA LEU A 186 10.34 -13.91 -0.19
C LEU A 186 9.46 -13.57 1.03
N SER A 187 8.75 -14.54 1.60
CA SER A 187 7.83 -14.30 2.71
C SER A 187 8.48 -13.69 3.96
N PRO A 188 9.75 -13.96 4.32
CA PRO A 188 10.41 -13.24 5.40
C PRO A 188 10.52 -11.73 5.12
N ILE A 189 10.77 -11.35 3.87
CA ILE A 189 10.86 -9.94 3.46
C ILE A 189 9.48 -9.28 3.51
N SER A 190 8.43 -9.97 3.03
CA SER A 190 7.05 -9.49 3.15
C SER A 190 6.62 -9.32 4.60
N LEU A 191 6.97 -10.27 5.48
CA LEU A 191 6.69 -10.17 6.91
C LEU A 191 7.45 -8.99 7.54
N ALA A 192 8.75 -8.87 7.29
CA ALA A 192 9.58 -7.75 7.75
C ALA A 192 9.02 -6.40 7.29
N TYR A 193 8.50 -6.33 6.06
CA TYR A 193 7.82 -5.14 5.56
C TYR A 193 6.54 -4.82 6.35
N LEU A 194 5.67 -5.81 6.60
CA LEU A 194 4.42 -5.59 7.33
C LEU A 194 4.64 -5.18 8.79
N VAL A 195 5.67 -5.71 9.44
CA VAL A 195 5.92 -5.49 10.89
C VAL A 195 6.83 -4.29 11.17
N ILE A 196 7.79 -3.99 10.29
CA ILE A 196 8.78 -2.92 10.48
C ILE A 196 8.81 -1.98 9.26
N GLY A 197 8.96 -2.53 8.06
CA GLY A 197 9.25 -1.75 6.85
C GLY A 197 8.23 -0.65 6.55
N ARG A 198 6.92 -0.93 6.67
CA ARG A 198 5.88 0.09 6.43
C ARG A 198 5.98 1.29 7.37
N PHE A 199 6.36 1.05 8.62
CA PHE A 199 6.56 2.10 9.63
C PHE A 199 7.86 2.86 9.39
N PHE A 200 8.92 2.15 9.00
CA PHE A 200 10.18 2.76 8.60
C PHE A 200 9.97 3.73 7.42
N PHE A 201 9.34 3.28 6.33
CA PHE A 201 9.09 4.12 5.15
C PHE A 201 8.18 5.31 5.47
N ALA A 202 7.18 5.14 6.32
CA ALA A 202 6.33 6.23 6.78
C ALA A 202 7.11 7.39 7.43
N LYS A 203 8.24 7.09 8.09
CA LYS A 203 9.07 8.06 8.80
C LYS A 203 10.16 8.73 7.97
N LEU A 204 10.30 8.32 6.72
CA LEU A 204 11.24 8.96 5.80
C LEU A 204 10.61 10.14 5.06
N PHE A 205 9.30 10.31 5.11
CA PHE A 205 8.63 11.41 4.42
C PHE A 205 8.89 12.76 5.11
N PHE A 206 9.20 13.75 4.29
CA PHE A 206 9.27 15.15 4.72
C PHE A 206 8.71 16.07 3.64
N ALA A 207 8.41 17.32 4.04
CA ALA A 207 7.99 18.36 3.12
C ALA A 207 9.14 19.31 2.80
N SER A 208 9.49 19.43 1.52
CA SER A 208 10.47 20.40 1.04
C SER A 208 9.96 21.84 1.14
N GLU A 209 10.83 22.82 0.86
CA GLU A 209 10.48 24.24 0.89
C GLU A 209 9.36 24.66 -0.08
N SER A 210 9.10 23.88 -1.13
CA SER A 210 7.97 24.12 -2.05
C SER A 210 6.61 23.84 -1.42
N CYS A 211 6.56 23.26 -0.22
CA CYS A 211 5.31 23.05 0.50
C CYS A 211 4.68 24.40 0.86
N THR A 212 3.44 24.63 0.45
CA THR A 212 2.69 25.84 0.78
C THR A 212 1.92 25.74 2.11
N GLY A 213 1.85 24.55 2.71
CA GLY A 213 1.04 24.29 3.90
C GLY A 213 -0.46 24.15 3.65
N CYS A 214 -0.89 23.96 2.38
CA CYS A 214 -2.32 23.88 2.01
C CYS A 214 -3.12 22.72 2.64
N GLY A 215 -2.44 21.70 3.18
CA GLY A 215 -3.08 20.56 3.86
C GLY A 215 -3.78 19.56 2.95
N LEU A 216 -3.67 19.65 1.62
CA LEU A 216 -4.31 18.70 0.68
C LEU A 216 -3.90 17.25 0.95
N CYS A 217 -2.62 17.01 1.26
CA CYS A 217 -2.12 15.68 1.59
C CYS A 217 -2.81 15.08 2.83
N ALA A 218 -3.05 15.89 3.87
CA ALA A 218 -3.76 15.47 5.06
C ALA A 218 -5.24 15.21 4.78
N LYS A 219 -5.92 16.15 4.11
CA LYS A 219 -7.35 16.04 3.75
C LYS A 219 -7.68 14.83 2.88
N SER A 220 -6.75 14.42 2.02
CA SER A 220 -6.94 13.30 1.09
C SER A 220 -6.38 11.97 1.60
N CYS A 221 -5.78 11.92 2.79
CA CYS A 221 -5.16 10.72 3.34
C CYS A 221 -6.23 9.70 3.76
N PRO A 222 -6.27 8.49 3.17
CA PRO A 222 -7.29 7.49 3.50
C PRO A 222 -7.14 6.89 4.90
N PHE A 223 -6.00 7.10 5.54
CA PHE A 223 -5.67 6.53 6.86
C PHE A 223 -5.55 7.59 7.96
N GLU A 224 -5.97 8.83 7.68
CA GLU A 224 -5.86 9.96 8.62
C GLU A 224 -4.41 10.12 9.17
N ALA A 225 -3.41 9.73 8.36
CA ALA A 225 -2.06 9.48 8.83
C ALA A 225 -1.15 10.72 8.83
N ILE A 226 -1.65 11.87 8.40
CA ILE A 226 -0.85 13.10 8.24
C ILE A 226 -1.45 14.18 9.11
N ARG A 227 -0.64 14.72 10.04
CA ARG A 227 -0.98 15.87 10.87
C ARG A 227 -0.32 17.12 10.31
N MET A 228 -1.07 18.20 10.20
CA MET A 228 -0.51 19.51 9.82
C MET A 228 -0.06 20.23 11.09
N ILE A 229 1.23 20.54 11.23
CA ILE A 229 1.83 21.09 12.46
C ILE A 229 2.46 22.46 12.19
N GLY A 230 2.17 23.44 13.06
CA GLY A 230 2.65 24.82 12.98
C GLY A 230 1.51 25.82 12.73
N SER A 231 1.75 27.12 12.98
CA SER A 231 0.73 28.17 12.89
C SER A 231 0.74 28.91 11.55
N ARG A 232 1.86 29.52 11.16
CA ARG A 232 1.95 30.36 9.93
C ARG A 232 2.00 29.55 8.64
N LYS A 233 2.88 28.55 8.58
CA LYS A 233 3.10 27.68 7.42
C LYS A 233 3.09 26.22 7.89
N PRO A 234 1.91 25.64 8.18
CA PRO A 234 1.82 24.31 8.76
C PRO A 234 2.46 23.28 7.83
N ARG A 235 3.28 22.39 8.39
CA ARG A 235 3.98 21.33 7.63
C ARG A 235 3.35 19.97 7.94
N PRO A 236 3.23 19.08 6.95
CA PRO A 236 2.75 17.73 7.18
C PRO A 236 3.75 16.92 8.01
N TYR A 237 3.22 16.11 8.93
CA TYR A 237 3.93 15.14 9.73
C TYR A 237 3.24 13.78 9.58
N TRP A 238 3.98 12.76 9.14
CA TRP A 238 3.48 11.42 8.90
C TRP A 238 3.54 10.59 10.19
N THR A 239 2.37 10.15 10.64
CA THR A 239 2.19 9.26 11.80
C THR A 239 2.46 7.80 11.41
N PHE A 240 2.49 6.91 12.40
CA PHE A 240 2.65 5.47 12.16
C PHE A 240 1.43 4.80 11.50
N SER A 241 0.30 5.52 11.35
CA SER A 241 -0.85 5.05 10.56
C SER A 241 -0.61 5.14 9.04
N CYS A 242 0.53 5.67 8.60
CA CYS A 242 0.84 5.84 7.19
C CYS A 242 1.18 4.49 6.55
N GLU A 243 0.42 4.12 5.52
CA GLU A 243 0.63 2.89 4.74
C GLU A 243 1.54 3.07 3.53
N SER A 244 2.23 4.21 3.43
CA SER A 244 3.15 4.52 2.33
C SER A 244 2.53 4.32 0.93
N CYS A 245 1.23 4.62 0.77
CA CYS A 245 0.49 4.41 -0.48
C CYS A 245 0.82 5.42 -1.59
N MET A 246 1.75 6.34 -1.36
CA MET A 246 2.20 7.38 -2.31
C MET A 246 1.16 8.44 -2.72
N ARG A 247 -0.09 8.39 -2.22
CA ARG A 247 -1.14 9.38 -2.57
C ARG A 247 -0.69 10.83 -2.38
N CYS A 248 -0.14 11.14 -1.21
CA CYS A 248 0.31 12.50 -0.89
C CYS A 248 1.45 12.98 -1.80
N MET A 249 2.34 12.09 -2.21
CA MET A 249 3.45 12.39 -3.11
C MET A 249 3.00 12.50 -4.57
N GLY A 250 2.05 11.67 -5.00
CA GLY A 250 1.51 11.66 -6.36
C GLY A 250 0.62 12.87 -6.68
N TYR A 251 -0.21 13.30 -5.72
CA TYR A 251 -1.19 14.38 -5.93
C TYR A 251 -0.78 15.74 -5.37
N CYS A 252 0.44 15.91 -4.85
CA CYS A 252 0.87 17.22 -4.38
C CYS A 252 1.11 18.17 -5.57
N PRO A 253 0.35 19.28 -5.70
CA PRO A 253 0.50 20.19 -6.84
C PRO A 253 1.88 20.87 -6.86
N ASN A 254 2.47 21.09 -5.68
CA ASN A 254 3.80 21.69 -5.54
C ASN A 254 4.94 20.66 -5.50
N LYS A 255 4.64 19.37 -5.72
CA LYS A 255 5.59 18.24 -5.67
C LYS A 255 6.44 18.22 -4.39
N ALA A 256 5.89 18.71 -3.28
CA ALA A 256 6.64 19.05 -2.08
C ALA A 256 6.90 17.89 -1.12
N VAL A 257 6.27 16.74 -1.32
CA VAL A 257 6.47 15.56 -0.46
C VAL A 257 7.64 14.77 -0.98
N GLU A 258 8.67 14.62 -0.16
CA GLU A 258 9.93 13.95 -0.48
C GLU A 258 10.21 12.80 0.50
N THR A 259 11.13 11.91 0.13
CA THR A 259 11.62 10.83 1.00
C THR A 259 13.08 11.09 1.32
N SER A 260 13.47 11.09 2.59
CA SER A 260 14.86 11.30 3.00
C SER A 260 15.68 10.02 2.85
N HIS A 261 16.38 9.87 1.72
CA HIS A 261 17.27 8.73 1.46
C HIS A 261 18.50 8.75 2.38
N SER A 262 19.06 9.92 2.66
CA SER A 262 20.17 10.08 3.61
C SER A 262 19.78 9.62 5.01
N LEU A 263 18.57 9.96 5.49
CA LEU A 263 18.06 9.43 6.76
C LEU A 263 17.83 7.93 6.69
N ALA A 264 17.36 7.39 5.56
CA ALA A 264 17.16 5.95 5.41
C ALA A 264 18.49 5.19 5.58
N VAL A 265 19.56 5.67 4.95
CA VAL A 265 20.91 5.09 5.08
C VAL A 265 21.41 5.20 6.52
N LEU A 266 21.29 6.37 7.15
CA LEU A 266 21.67 6.56 8.55
C LEU A 266 20.90 5.60 9.48
N LEU A 267 19.59 5.51 9.31
CA LEU A 267 18.75 4.64 10.10
C LEU A 267 19.09 3.16 9.89
N TYR A 268 19.44 2.74 8.67
CA TYR A 268 19.90 1.38 8.41
C TYR A 268 21.13 1.03 9.28
N PHE A 269 22.15 1.89 9.32
CA PHE A 269 23.32 1.67 10.17
C PHE A 269 22.98 1.70 11.66
N LEU A 270 22.14 2.64 12.10
CA LEU A 270 21.76 2.73 13.53
C LEU A 270 20.93 1.54 13.99
N THR A 271 20.01 1.05 13.16
CA THR A 271 19.10 -0.06 13.50
C THR A 271 19.74 -1.44 13.39
N THR A 272 20.91 -1.54 12.76
CA THR A 272 21.69 -2.80 12.65
C THR A 272 22.74 -2.95 13.75
N LEU A 273 22.88 -1.96 14.65
CA LEU A 273 23.75 -2.08 15.82
C LEU A 273 23.28 -3.25 16.72
N PRO A 274 24.19 -4.13 17.19
CA PRO A 274 23.83 -5.29 18.00
C PRO A 274 23.60 -4.88 19.47
N VAL A 275 22.60 -4.01 19.71
CA VAL A 275 22.34 -3.42 21.03
C VAL A 275 21.98 -4.49 22.06
N SER A 276 21.18 -5.49 21.68
CA SER A 276 20.88 -6.62 22.57
C SER A 276 22.13 -7.33 23.09
N TYR A 277 23.16 -7.54 22.27
CA TYR A 277 24.41 -8.16 22.71
C TYR A 277 25.07 -7.34 23.83
N TYR A 278 25.21 -6.02 23.64
CA TYR A 278 25.81 -5.14 24.64
C TYR A 278 24.97 -5.04 25.92
N VAL A 279 23.65 -4.94 25.80
CA VAL A 279 22.72 -4.86 26.94
C VAL A 279 22.74 -6.15 27.74
N LEU A 280 22.61 -7.30 27.10
CA LEU A 280 22.62 -8.61 27.77
C LEU A 280 23.98 -8.90 28.41
N ASN A 281 25.08 -8.55 27.75
CA ASN A 281 26.42 -8.70 28.33
C ASN A 281 26.59 -7.82 29.58
N GLY A 282 26.06 -6.59 29.56
CA GLY A 282 26.04 -5.72 30.74
C GLY A 282 25.18 -6.28 31.88
N LEU A 283 23.98 -6.76 31.58
CA LEU A 283 23.05 -7.34 32.57
C LEU A 283 23.57 -8.65 33.17
N SER A 284 24.29 -9.46 32.38
CA SER A 284 24.88 -10.73 32.83
C SER A 284 25.85 -10.58 34.01
N LYS A 285 26.40 -9.37 34.20
CA LYS A 285 27.25 -9.03 35.37
C LYS A 285 26.47 -8.95 36.68
N PHE A 286 25.16 -8.75 36.62
CA PHE A 286 24.29 -8.51 37.79
C PHE A 286 23.19 -9.56 37.95
N LEU A 287 22.77 -10.19 36.84
CA LEU A 287 21.70 -11.18 36.80
C LEU A 287 22.15 -12.40 35.97
N PRO A 288 21.71 -13.63 36.29
CA PRO A 288 22.04 -14.83 35.53
C PRO A 288 21.22 -14.89 34.22
N VAL A 289 21.45 -13.93 33.32
CA VAL A 289 20.79 -13.84 32.01
C VAL A 289 21.81 -14.15 30.93
N GLY A 290 21.56 -15.24 30.19
CA GLY A 290 22.41 -15.67 29.08
C GLY A 290 22.12 -14.96 27.75
N GLN A 291 23.02 -15.10 26.78
CA GLN A 291 22.83 -14.59 25.41
C GLN A 291 21.81 -15.42 24.60
N ASP A 292 21.44 -16.61 25.09
CA ASP A 292 20.59 -17.56 24.37
C ASP A 292 19.10 -17.24 24.47
N HIS A 293 18.72 -16.22 25.24
CA HIS A 293 17.32 -15.81 25.39
C HIS A 293 16.79 -15.07 24.15
N PHE A 294 16.40 -15.84 23.13
CA PHE A 294 15.88 -15.34 21.85
C PHE A 294 14.78 -14.27 22.03
N LEU A 295 13.76 -14.55 22.84
CA LEU A 295 12.64 -13.62 23.04
C LEU A 295 13.09 -12.28 23.63
N LEU A 296 13.94 -12.31 24.66
CA LEU A 296 14.46 -11.10 25.30
C LEU A 296 15.33 -10.29 24.33
N LYS A 297 16.19 -10.97 23.56
CA LYS A 297 16.99 -10.36 22.49
C LYS A 297 16.10 -9.64 21.48
N THR A 298 15.08 -10.33 20.96
CA THR A 298 14.14 -9.77 19.99
C THR A 298 13.37 -8.57 20.55
N LEU A 299 12.93 -8.62 21.80
CA LEU A 299 12.22 -7.50 22.43
C LEU A 299 13.13 -6.28 22.62
N ILE A 300 14.39 -6.47 23.04
CA ILE A 300 15.37 -5.38 23.17
C ILE A 300 15.65 -4.75 21.80
N ASP A 301 15.98 -5.57 20.79
CA ASP A 301 16.28 -5.10 19.44
C ASP A 301 15.08 -4.35 18.84
N TYR A 302 13.87 -4.92 18.94
CA TYR A 302 12.66 -4.29 18.42
C TYR A 302 12.34 -2.96 19.10
N SER A 303 12.45 -2.90 20.44
CA SER A 303 12.23 -1.67 21.21
C SER A 303 13.25 -0.60 20.86
N TYR A 304 14.52 -0.98 20.72
CA TYR A 304 15.59 -0.09 20.28
C TYR A 304 15.33 0.47 18.86
N ILE A 305 14.95 -0.39 17.91
CA ILE A 305 14.63 0.03 16.53
C ILE A 305 13.50 1.06 16.53
N ILE A 306 12.41 0.81 17.26
CA ILE A 306 11.30 1.76 17.37
C ILE A 306 11.76 3.09 17.96
N LEU A 307 12.55 3.06 19.03
CA LEU A 307 13.07 4.26 19.70
C LEU A 307 13.93 5.10 18.75
N ILE A 308 14.87 4.46 18.03
CA ILE A 308 15.73 5.14 17.06
C ILE A 308 14.92 5.74 15.91
N ILE A 309 13.97 5.00 15.34
CA ILE A 309 13.09 5.49 14.27
C ILE A 309 12.28 6.70 14.77
N PHE A 310 11.75 6.62 15.99
CA PHE A 310 11.00 7.71 16.60
C PHE A 310 11.86 8.96 16.82
N ALA A 311 13.04 8.81 17.42
CA ALA A 311 13.98 9.89 17.68
C ALA A 311 14.46 10.54 16.38
N ALA A 312 14.85 9.75 15.39
CA ALA A 312 15.29 10.21 14.08
C ALA A 312 14.20 10.98 13.33
N ASN A 313 12.96 10.51 13.39
CA ASN A 313 11.82 11.20 12.80
C ASN A 313 11.52 12.53 13.50
N LEU A 314 11.61 12.59 14.83
CA LEU A 314 11.44 13.83 15.58
C LEU A 314 12.56 14.82 15.22
N MET A 315 13.80 14.35 15.17
CA MET A 315 14.96 15.13 14.75
C MET A 315 14.76 15.68 13.34
N LEU A 316 14.44 14.82 12.35
CA LEU A 316 14.17 15.26 10.99
C LEU A 316 13.08 16.34 10.96
N PHE A 317 11.97 16.14 11.66
CA PHE A 317 10.86 17.08 11.69
C PHE A 317 11.25 18.47 12.23
N TRP A 318 12.18 18.56 13.19
CA TRP A 318 12.71 19.83 13.66
C TRP A 318 13.73 20.43 12.69
N LEU A 319 14.65 19.61 12.17
CA LEU A 319 15.68 20.07 11.23
C LEU A 319 15.07 20.65 9.95
N ILE A 320 14.03 20.03 9.39
CA ILE A 320 13.38 20.51 8.15
C ILE A 320 12.62 21.83 8.32
N LYS A 321 12.44 22.34 9.55
CA LYS A 321 11.88 23.68 9.78
C LYS A 321 12.92 24.77 9.52
N ILE A 322 14.20 24.44 9.58
CA ILE A 322 15.30 25.36 9.29
C ILE A 322 15.51 25.36 7.75
N PRO A 323 15.32 26.49 7.05
CA PRO A 323 15.31 26.51 5.59
C PRO A 323 16.58 25.96 4.93
N LEU A 324 17.75 26.24 5.50
CA LEU A 324 19.03 25.74 4.99
C LEU A 324 19.12 24.20 5.07
N LEU A 325 18.73 23.63 6.21
CA LEU A 325 18.74 22.18 6.41
C LEU A 325 17.65 21.48 5.58
N ASN A 326 16.49 22.12 5.39
CA ASN A 326 15.47 21.62 4.48
C ASN A 326 15.99 21.53 3.04
N LYS A 327 16.66 22.58 2.55
CA LYS A 327 17.31 22.59 1.23
C LYS A 327 18.34 21.47 1.11
N LEU A 328 19.17 21.26 2.13
CA LEU A 328 20.15 20.17 2.16
C LEU A 328 19.47 18.79 2.11
N CYS A 329 18.42 18.57 2.91
CA CYS A 329 17.64 17.33 2.90
C CYS A 329 16.99 17.09 1.52
N THR A 330 16.50 18.15 0.87
CA THR A 330 15.89 18.09 -0.46
C THR A 330 16.94 17.78 -1.53
N TYR A 331 18.12 18.38 -1.46
CA TYR A 331 19.21 18.15 -2.41
C TYR A 331 19.78 16.74 -2.33
N THR A 332 19.87 16.18 -1.11
CA THR A 332 20.44 14.84 -0.87
C THR A 332 19.48 13.69 -1.16
N THR A 333 18.22 13.96 -1.52
CA THR A 333 17.28 12.92 -1.95
C THR A 333 17.15 12.86 -3.46
N LEU A 334 16.97 11.68 -4.05
CA LEU A 334 16.65 11.55 -5.47
C LEU A 334 15.18 11.91 -5.80
N THR A 335 14.29 11.93 -4.80
CA THR A 335 12.85 12.08 -5.05
C THR A 335 12.47 13.45 -5.61
N HIS A 336 13.28 14.49 -5.40
CA HIS A 336 13.03 15.82 -5.95
C HIS A 336 13.24 15.86 -7.48
N LEU A 337 14.04 14.94 -8.02
CA LEU A 337 14.26 14.76 -9.47
C LEU A 337 13.23 13.81 -10.10
N TYR A 338 12.54 13.02 -9.29
CA TYR A 338 11.63 12.00 -9.78
C TYR A 338 10.35 12.61 -10.32
N ARG A 339 9.95 12.11 -11.50
CA ARG A 339 8.61 12.39 -12.04
C ARG A 339 7.57 11.87 -11.05
N ARG A 340 6.56 12.70 -10.75
CA ARG A 340 5.38 12.29 -9.99
C ARG A 340 4.40 11.54 -10.90
N TYR A 341 3.69 10.59 -10.32
CA TYR A 341 2.72 9.77 -11.01
C TYR A 341 1.46 9.61 -10.16
N HIS A 342 0.33 9.83 -10.81
CA HIS A 342 -0.94 9.22 -10.46
C HIS A 342 -1.61 8.76 -11.76
N GLU A 343 -2.59 7.87 -11.62
CA GLU A 343 -3.41 7.42 -12.73
C GLU A 343 -4.04 8.65 -13.39
N PRO A 344 -3.83 8.89 -14.70
CA PRO A 344 -4.18 10.15 -15.34
C PRO A 344 -5.65 10.54 -15.22
N ASP A 345 -6.54 9.56 -15.26
CA ASP A 345 -7.98 9.80 -15.29
C ASP A 345 -8.61 9.77 -13.89
N THR A 346 -7.82 9.51 -12.83
CA THR A 346 -8.30 9.44 -11.44
C THR A 346 -7.94 10.71 -10.68
N SER A 347 -8.95 11.50 -10.32
CA SER A 347 -8.82 12.67 -9.47
C SER A 347 -8.84 12.30 -7.99
N LEU A 348 -8.47 13.24 -7.11
CA LEU A 348 -8.65 13.05 -5.67
C LEU A 348 -10.12 12.95 -5.26
N MET A 349 -11.07 13.50 -6.04
CA MET A 349 -12.52 13.42 -5.75
C MET A 349 -13.01 11.98 -5.82
N ASP A 350 -12.50 11.23 -6.80
CA ASP A 350 -12.88 9.85 -7.10
C ASP A 350 -12.46 8.86 -6.00
N ILE A 351 -11.40 9.20 -5.25
CA ILE A 351 -10.79 8.31 -4.25
C ILE A 351 -10.83 8.92 -2.84
N ARG A 352 -11.76 9.87 -2.61
CA ARG A 352 -11.97 10.43 -1.28
C ARG A 352 -12.45 9.34 -0.33
N PRO A 353 -11.93 9.29 0.90
CA PRO A 353 -12.57 8.54 1.97
C PRO A 353 -14.01 9.04 2.10
N GLU A 354 -14.98 8.14 2.28
CA GLU A 354 -16.33 8.54 2.65
C GLU A 354 -16.24 9.40 3.92
N SER A 355 -16.79 10.62 3.85
CA SER A 355 -16.77 11.54 4.98
C SER A 355 -17.53 10.93 6.15
N LYS A 356 -16.95 10.98 7.36
CA LYS A 356 -17.66 10.66 8.60
C LYS A 356 -19.00 11.42 8.60
N LYS A 357 -20.12 10.70 8.60
CA LYS A 357 -21.38 11.23 9.11
C LYS A 357 -21.27 11.34 10.62
#